data_AF-A0AAD8U9V3-F1
#
_entry.id   AF-A0AAD8U9V3-F1
#
_cell.length_a   1.000
_cell.length_b   1.000
_cell.length_c   1.000
_cell.angle_alpha   90.00
_cell.angle_beta   90.00
_cell.angle_gamma   90.00
#
_symmetry.space_group_name_H-M   'P 1'
#
loop_
_entity.id
_entity.type
_entity.pdbx_description
1 polymer ?
#
loop_
_entity_poly.entity_id
_entity_poly.type
_entity_poly.pdbx_seq_one_letter_code
_entity_poly.pdbx_strand_id
1 'polypeptide(L)'
;MATPYVAGVAALYISKHGGRGVHGKGFARELSMRIISTGASLPWLLYSGEADEAHRATSQQVGGGLINAGKVAGYRTSLELARFGLNDTANFRADQGVLVRNGGNETVRYSFEVENWAGVEMLKAFDGRDPGETPRIKYRAEIVPSHISARVTVPEQFVLGPGEERRAEFIFKAPEGVNQTALPAYGGRLLVKGGNGETVAVPYQGLAFDLQKQMESPFHGTYPWLRSTSAYGNKTTFSFELASGNQDFPMMFMKVKWGTREVRWDIYKSDFDEARDWEYPPVSGRHGYIGSATSWSSAGKTSSFNPARHNASDTFSFPETDVARNALTTGGFTTAYYWFGKLGDGSVMAPGNYTMRFAVLLPFADPQQSESWKGLTTQFTVLPKAGNSTISWY
;
A
#
# COMPACT_ATOMS: atom_id res chain seq x y z
N MET A 1 2.39 -17.73 -16.50
CA MET A 1 2.81 -19.15 -16.58
C MET A 1 3.25 -19.78 -15.25
N ALA A 2 3.61 -19.03 -14.19
CA ALA A 2 4.02 -19.64 -12.92
C ALA A 2 2.90 -20.44 -12.20
N THR A 3 1.68 -19.88 -12.12
CA THR A 3 0.53 -20.52 -11.47
C THR A 3 0.22 -21.94 -11.98
N PRO A 4 0.08 -22.19 -13.31
CA PRO A 4 -0.18 -23.55 -13.78
C PRO A 4 0.99 -24.51 -13.54
N TYR A 5 2.24 -24.04 -13.47
CA TYR A 5 3.37 -24.90 -13.10
C TYR A 5 3.25 -25.41 -11.65
N VAL A 6 2.93 -24.52 -10.70
CA VAL A 6 2.69 -24.90 -9.30
C VAL A 6 1.52 -25.89 -9.18
N ALA A 7 0.44 -25.67 -9.96
CA ALA A 7 -0.68 -26.60 -10.02
C ALA A 7 -0.27 -27.99 -10.54
N GLY A 8 0.60 -28.06 -11.55
CA GLY A 8 1.17 -29.31 -12.05
C GLY A 8 2.00 -30.05 -11.00
N VAL A 9 2.83 -29.33 -10.22
CA VAL A 9 3.59 -29.93 -9.11
C VAL A 9 2.67 -30.47 -8.01
N ALA A 10 1.60 -29.75 -7.68
CA ALA A 10 0.57 -30.24 -6.75
C ALA A 10 -0.10 -31.51 -7.29
N ALA A 11 -0.43 -31.57 -8.57
CA ALA A 11 -1.02 -32.75 -9.21
C ALA A 11 -0.07 -33.96 -9.18
N LEU A 12 1.24 -33.76 -9.39
CA LEU A 12 2.26 -34.80 -9.26
C LEU A 12 2.37 -35.35 -7.84
N TYR A 13 2.25 -34.47 -6.82
CA TYR A 13 2.18 -34.94 -5.44
C TYR A 13 0.95 -35.83 -5.23
N ILE A 14 -0.22 -35.35 -5.67
CA ILE A 14 -1.51 -36.04 -5.50
C ILE A 14 -1.51 -37.38 -6.21
N SER A 15 -0.93 -37.49 -7.41
CA SER A 15 -0.88 -38.76 -8.14
C SER A 15 -0.01 -39.81 -7.44
N LYS A 16 1.04 -39.38 -6.73
CA LYS A 16 1.96 -40.28 -6.03
C LYS A 16 1.48 -40.67 -4.63
N HIS A 17 0.94 -39.71 -3.87
CA HIS A 17 0.65 -39.88 -2.43
C HIS A 17 -0.84 -39.93 -2.12
N GLY A 18 -1.70 -39.65 -3.10
CA GLY A 18 -3.13 -39.48 -2.91
C GLY A 18 -3.52 -38.04 -2.61
N GLY A 19 -4.82 -37.77 -2.73
CA GLY A 19 -5.41 -36.45 -2.46
C GLY A 19 -6.18 -36.39 -1.16
N ARG A 20 -7.19 -35.53 -1.12
CA ARG A 20 -8.10 -35.36 0.04
C ARG A 20 -8.70 -36.67 0.58
N GLY A 21 -8.94 -37.67 -0.27
CA GLY A 21 -9.45 -38.98 0.17
C GLY A 21 -8.50 -39.73 1.09
N VAL A 22 -7.19 -39.57 0.92
CA VAL A 22 -6.14 -40.21 1.73
C VAL A 22 -5.79 -39.36 2.96
N HIS A 23 -5.69 -38.05 2.77
CA HIS A 23 -5.16 -37.13 3.79
C HIS A 23 -6.24 -36.37 4.58
N GLY A 24 -7.52 -36.50 4.23
CA GLY A 24 -8.62 -35.83 4.90
C GLY A 24 -8.77 -34.33 4.56
N LYS A 25 -9.59 -33.62 5.34
CA LYS A 25 -10.01 -32.23 5.05
C LYS A 25 -8.86 -31.21 5.13
N GLY A 26 -7.80 -31.49 5.89
CA GLY A 26 -6.64 -30.61 6.08
C GLY A 26 -5.65 -30.59 4.91
N PHE A 27 -5.78 -31.53 3.98
CA PHE A 27 -4.81 -31.80 2.91
C PHE A 27 -4.34 -30.58 2.12
N ALA A 28 -5.25 -29.69 1.74
CA ALA A 28 -4.89 -28.52 0.94
C ALA A 28 -3.90 -27.58 1.67
N ARG A 29 -4.01 -27.45 3.00
CA ARG A 29 -3.10 -26.65 3.83
C ARG A 29 -1.73 -27.31 3.94
N GLU A 30 -1.72 -28.63 4.15
CA GLU A 30 -0.49 -29.42 4.23
C GLU A 30 0.29 -29.39 2.91
N LEU A 31 -0.38 -29.64 1.78
CA LEU A 31 0.26 -29.57 0.47
C LEU A 31 0.75 -28.15 0.14
N SER A 32 -0.03 -27.13 0.49
CA SER A 32 0.41 -25.73 0.33
C SER A 32 1.68 -25.45 1.13
N MET A 33 1.74 -25.89 2.40
CA MET A 33 2.94 -25.68 3.21
C MET A 33 4.12 -26.47 2.66
N ARG A 34 3.92 -27.71 2.22
CA ARG A 34 4.98 -28.51 1.60
C ARG A 34 5.56 -27.85 0.35
N ILE A 35 4.72 -27.22 -0.47
CA ILE A 35 5.18 -26.45 -1.64
C ILE A 35 5.99 -25.23 -1.19
N ILE A 36 5.50 -24.48 -0.21
CA ILE A 36 6.17 -23.28 0.32
C ILE A 36 7.53 -23.65 0.95
N SER A 37 7.54 -24.68 1.80
CA SER A 37 8.67 -25.01 2.66
C SER A 37 9.82 -25.67 1.94
N THR A 38 9.59 -26.20 0.74
CA THR A 38 10.62 -26.83 -0.09
C THR A 38 11.18 -25.90 -1.16
N GLY A 39 10.74 -24.65 -1.19
CA GLY A 39 11.25 -23.63 -2.10
C GLY A 39 12.76 -23.43 -1.94
N ALA A 40 13.44 -23.06 -3.02
CA ALA A 40 14.85 -22.69 -3.03
C ALA A 40 14.98 -21.16 -3.03
N SER A 41 15.95 -20.63 -2.28
CA SER A 41 16.33 -19.22 -2.37
C SER A 41 16.80 -18.91 -3.77
N LEU A 42 16.52 -17.69 -4.23
CA LEU A 42 17.00 -17.17 -5.51
C LEU A 42 17.96 -16.02 -5.26
N PRO A 43 18.98 -15.81 -6.12
CA PRO A 43 19.73 -14.57 -6.10
C PRO A 43 18.81 -13.38 -6.37
N TRP A 44 19.21 -12.20 -5.89
CA TRP A 44 18.54 -10.97 -6.25
C TRP A 44 18.68 -10.74 -7.76
N LEU A 45 17.62 -10.27 -8.41
CA LEU A 45 17.65 -9.94 -9.83
C LEU A 45 17.79 -8.43 -9.99
N LEU A 46 18.93 -8.00 -10.54
CA LEU A 46 19.15 -6.60 -10.91
C LEU A 46 18.15 -6.17 -11.97
N TYR A 47 17.97 -4.85 -12.10
CA TYR A 47 17.09 -4.31 -13.14
C TYR A 47 17.56 -4.69 -14.56
N SER A 48 18.87 -4.88 -14.76
CA SER A 48 19.46 -5.39 -16.01
C SER A 48 19.02 -6.82 -16.38
N GLY A 49 18.50 -7.58 -15.40
CA GLY A 49 18.21 -9.01 -15.55
C GLY A 49 19.37 -9.92 -15.13
N GLU A 50 20.50 -9.37 -14.68
CA GLU A 50 21.61 -10.14 -14.13
C GLU A 50 21.33 -10.55 -12.68
N ALA A 51 21.86 -11.71 -12.28
CA ALA A 51 21.79 -12.20 -10.91
C ALA A 51 22.87 -11.54 -10.05
N ASP A 52 22.47 -10.95 -8.94
CA ASP A 52 23.34 -10.57 -7.84
C ASP A 52 23.38 -11.72 -6.83
N GLU A 53 24.48 -12.49 -6.85
CA GLU A 53 24.69 -13.64 -5.98
C GLU A 53 25.03 -13.25 -4.53
N ALA A 54 25.40 -12.00 -4.26
CA ALA A 54 25.69 -11.53 -2.91
C ALA A 54 24.42 -11.37 -2.07
N HIS A 55 23.26 -11.26 -2.73
CA HIS A 55 21.97 -11.05 -2.09
C HIS A 55 20.96 -12.10 -2.50
N ARG A 56 20.10 -12.50 -1.56
CA ARG A 56 18.93 -13.33 -1.87
C ARG A 56 17.69 -12.45 -2.10
N ALA A 57 16.88 -12.82 -3.08
CA ALA A 57 15.64 -12.11 -3.41
C ALA A 57 14.75 -11.99 -2.16
N THR A 58 14.03 -10.86 -2.04
CA THR A 58 13.20 -10.60 -0.85
C THR A 58 12.04 -11.60 -0.74
N SER A 59 11.65 -11.94 0.50
CA SER A 59 10.50 -12.81 0.75
C SER A 59 9.19 -12.20 0.24
N GLN A 60 9.13 -10.87 0.19
CA GLN A 60 8.05 -10.07 -0.35
C GLN A 60 7.90 -10.28 -1.87
N GLN A 61 9.00 -10.60 -2.57
CA GLN A 61 9.00 -10.84 -4.02
C GLN A 61 8.79 -12.31 -4.36
N VAL A 62 9.46 -13.24 -3.66
CA VAL A 62 9.50 -14.67 -4.06
C VAL A 62 8.83 -15.63 -3.08
N GLY A 63 8.25 -15.13 -1.99
CA GLY A 63 7.60 -15.96 -0.97
C GLY A 63 8.57 -16.96 -0.33
N GLY A 64 8.26 -18.26 -0.43
CA GLY A 64 9.14 -19.35 0.04
C GLY A 64 10.32 -19.66 -0.91
N GLY A 65 10.35 -19.02 -2.07
CA GLY A 65 11.37 -19.21 -3.11
C GLY A 65 10.90 -20.04 -4.31
N LEU A 66 11.84 -20.45 -5.15
CA LEU A 66 11.57 -21.26 -6.34
C LEU A 66 11.13 -22.68 -5.96
N ILE A 67 9.95 -23.09 -6.39
CA ILE A 67 9.40 -24.42 -6.11
C ILE A 67 10.36 -25.54 -6.55
N ASN A 68 10.45 -26.60 -5.73
CA ASN A 68 11.24 -27.79 -6.06
C ASN A 68 10.34 -29.04 -6.06
N ALA A 69 9.92 -29.47 -7.25
CA ALA A 69 9.01 -30.61 -7.41
C ALA A 69 9.54 -31.92 -6.82
N GLY A 70 10.86 -32.16 -6.90
CA GLY A 70 11.50 -33.33 -6.33
C GLY A 70 11.40 -33.37 -4.81
N LYS A 71 11.67 -32.23 -4.15
CA LYS A 71 11.51 -32.10 -2.69
C LYS A 71 10.04 -32.20 -2.29
N VAL A 72 9.13 -31.53 -3.03
CA VAL A 72 7.68 -31.63 -2.80
C VAL A 72 7.21 -33.08 -2.88
N ALA A 73 7.65 -33.88 -3.85
CA ALA A 73 7.21 -35.27 -3.99
C ALA A 73 8.00 -36.27 -3.13
N GLY A 74 9.20 -35.90 -2.68
CA GLY A 74 10.19 -36.83 -2.13
C GLY A 74 10.42 -36.73 -0.62
N TYR A 75 10.36 -35.54 -0.04
CA TYR A 75 10.70 -35.36 1.38
C TYR A 75 9.73 -36.08 2.31
N ARG A 76 10.15 -36.33 3.55
CA ARG A 76 9.38 -36.96 4.62
C ARG A 76 9.14 -36.01 5.80
N THR A 77 10.02 -35.04 5.99
CA THR A 77 9.80 -33.92 6.91
C THR A 77 8.66 -33.05 6.39
N SER A 78 7.75 -32.65 7.28
CA SER A 78 6.71 -31.67 7.00
C SER A 78 6.61 -30.64 8.11
N LEU A 79 6.08 -29.48 7.75
CA LEU A 79 5.79 -28.38 8.67
C LEU A 79 4.28 -28.13 8.68
N GLU A 80 3.73 -27.73 9.82
CA GLU A 80 2.40 -27.11 9.82
C GLU A 80 2.40 -25.85 8.95
N LEU A 81 1.23 -25.49 8.42
CA LEU A 81 1.11 -24.26 7.63
C LEU A 81 1.36 -23.02 8.50
N ALA A 82 2.60 -22.53 8.43
CA ALA A 82 3.06 -21.34 9.12
C ALA A 82 3.72 -20.37 8.13
N ARG A 83 3.53 -19.08 8.39
CA ARG A 83 4.22 -17.97 7.73
C ARG A 83 4.48 -16.93 8.81
N PHE A 84 5.73 -16.50 8.97
CA PHE A 84 6.09 -15.60 10.05
C PHE A 84 5.96 -14.14 9.60
N GLY A 85 4.75 -13.61 9.75
CA GLY A 85 4.49 -12.18 9.63
C GLY A 85 4.91 -11.47 10.91
N LEU A 86 6.04 -10.78 10.88
CA LEU A 86 6.62 -10.07 12.02
C LEU A 86 6.01 -8.68 12.24
N ASN A 87 5.16 -8.22 11.30
CA ASN A 87 4.54 -6.89 11.28
C ASN A 87 5.58 -5.75 11.22
N ASP A 88 5.16 -4.57 11.68
CA ASP A 88 5.93 -3.33 11.78
C ASP A 88 6.48 -3.15 13.20
N THR A 89 7.27 -2.10 13.46
CA THR A 89 7.91 -1.94 14.78
C THR A 89 6.93 -1.62 15.90
N ALA A 90 5.78 -1.02 15.59
CA ALA A 90 4.74 -0.71 16.58
C ALA A 90 3.94 -1.97 16.98
N ASN A 91 3.70 -2.89 16.04
CA ASN A 91 2.92 -4.11 16.27
C ASN A 91 3.77 -5.39 16.10
N PHE A 92 5.05 -5.30 16.47
CA PHE A 92 6.05 -6.33 16.21
C PHE A 92 5.68 -7.66 16.87
N ARG A 93 5.77 -8.75 16.11
CA ARG A 93 5.47 -10.12 16.59
C ARG A 93 6.76 -10.92 16.71
N ALA A 94 7.41 -10.78 17.87
CA ALA A 94 8.71 -11.39 18.16
C ALA A 94 8.66 -12.92 18.20
N ASP A 95 7.69 -13.49 18.94
CA ASP A 95 7.57 -14.92 19.14
C ASP A 95 6.85 -15.59 17.96
N GLN A 96 7.50 -16.60 17.38
CA GLN A 96 6.98 -17.38 16.27
C GLN A 96 7.33 -18.84 16.46
N GLY A 97 6.46 -19.75 16.02
CA GLY A 97 6.72 -21.18 16.14
C GLY A 97 6.13 -21.97 15.00
N VAL A 98 6.74 -23.11 14.71
CA VAL A 98 6.24 -24.08 13.71
C VAL A 98 6.36 -25.50 14.24
N LEU A 99 5.31 -26.28 14.06
CA LEU A 99 5.33 -27.72 14.29
C LEU A 99 6.15 -28.41 13.19
N VAL A 100 7.20 -29.11 13.59
CA VAL A 100 8.02 -29.97 12.73
C VAL A 100 7.57 -31.40 12.93
N ARG A 101 7.31 -32.12 11.84
CA ARG A 101 6.90 -33.52 11.87
C ARG A 101 7.85 -34.39 11.06
N ASN A 102 8.23 -35.52 11.63
CA ASN A 102 8.93 -36.59 10.93
C ASN A 102 7.92 -37.58 10.33
N GLY A 103 7.62 -37.43 9.04
CA GLY A 103 6.77 -38.38 8.30
C GLY A 103 7.51 -39.60 7.74
N GLY A 104 8.76 -39.82 8.16
CA GLY A 104 9.59 -40.95 7.75
C GLY A 104 9.38 -42.19 8.62
N ASN A 105 10.16 -43.22 8.34
CA ASN A 105 10.19 -44.50 9.07
C ASN A 105 11.45 -44.64 9.95
N GLU A 106 12.31 -43.62 10.00
CA GLU A 106 13.53 -43.59 10.79
C GLU A 106 13.54 -42.37 11.71
N THR A 107 14.31 -42.44 12.79
CA THR A 107 14.52 -41.32 13.71
C THR A 107 15.40 -40.24 13.08
N VAL A 108 14.98 -38.97 13.16
CA VAL A 108 15.69 -37.82 12.57
C VAL A 108 16.05 -36.79 13.65
N ARG A 109 17.30 -36.35 13.65
CA ARG A 109 17.77 -35.19 14.42
C ARG A 109 17.57 -33.91 13.60
N TYR A 110 16.90 -32.93 14.18
CA TYR A 110 16.63 -31.63 13.55
C TYR A 110 17.47 -30.51 14.17
N SER A 111 18.03 -29.66 13.32
CA SER A 111 18.71 -28.41 13.68
C SER A 111 18.11 -27.23 12.92
N PHE A 112 18.41 -26.01 13.40
CA PHE A 112 17.75 -24.78 12.96
C PHE A 112 18.75 -23.71 12.58
N GLU A 113 18.45 -22.96 11.53
CA GLU A 113 19.28 -21.87 11.03
C GLU A 113 18.42 -20.75 10.46
N VAL A 114 18.89 -19.51 10.55
CA VAL A 114 18.28 -18.38 9.86
C VAL A 114 19.04 -18.08 8.58
N GLU A 115 18.32 -18.01 7.47
CA GLU A 115 18.82 -17.51 6.20
C GLU A 115 18.23 -16.11 5.97
N ASN A 116 19.02 -15.08 6.27
CA ASN A 116 18.64 -13.70 6.01
C ASN A 116 18.63 -13.44 4.50
N TRP A 117 17.56 -12.83 4.00
CA TRP A 117 17.47 -12.38 2.61
C TRP A 117 17.64 -10.86 2.54
N ALA A 118 17.75 -10.32 1.33
CA ALA A 118 17.89 -8.88 1.16
C ALA A 118 16.73 -8.14 1.82
N GLY A 119 17.05 -7.07 2.55
CA GLY A 119 16.10 -6.03 2.86
C GLY A 119 16.17 -4.90 1.83
N VAL A 120 15.12 -4.10 1.77
CA VAL A 120 14.99 -3.02 0.80
C VAL A 120 14.36 -1.80 1.44
N GLU A 121 14.86 -0.62 1.09
CA GLU A 121 14.19 0.64 1.37
C GLU A 121 13.24 0.98 0.23
N MET A 122 11.95 1.18 0.54
CA MET A 122 10.90 1.35 -0.46
C MET A 122 10.61 2.81 -0.82
N LEU A 123 10.98 3.78 0.02
CA LEU A 123 10.70 5.20 -0.22
C LEU A 123 11.93 5.97 -0.69
N LYS A 124 11.76 6.73 -1.77
CA LYS A 124 12.69 7.77 -2.21
C LYS A 124 12.47 9.00 -1.33
N ALA A 125 13.52 9.45 -0.65
CA ALA A 125 13.50 10.67 0.15
C ALA A 125 13.20 11.91 -0.70
N PHE A 126 12.80 13.00 -0.03
CA PHE A 126 12.65 14.31 -0.68
C PHE A 126 13.96 14.76 -1.34
N ASP A 127 13.87 15.22 -2.58
CA ASP A 127 14.94 15.85 -3.35
C ASP A 127 14.44 17.23 -3.79
N GLY A 128 15.13 18.30 -3.37
CA GLY A 128 14.77 19.67 -3.74
C GLY A 128 14.86 19.96 -5.23
N ARG A 129 15.53 19.11 -6.02
CA ARG A 129 15.55 19.18 -7.49
C ARG A 129 14.27 18.61 -8.13
N ASP A 130 13.49 17.84 -7.37
CA ASP A 130 12.24 17.25 -7.80
C ASP A 130 11.16 17.31 -6.68
N PRO A 131 10.77 18.53 -6.25
CA PRO A 131 9.91 18.74 -5.08
C PRO A 131 8.44 18.38 -5.32
N GLY A 132 8.06 18.11 -6.57
CA GLY A 132 6.72 17.64 -6.94
C GLY A 132 6.60 16.11 -6.93
N GLU A 133 7.69 15.40 -7.20
CA GLU A 133 7.65 13.93 -7.31
C GLU A 133 8.27 13.21 -6.11
N THR A 134 8.96 13.91 -5.21
CA THR A 134 9.59 13.31 -4.03
C THR A 134 9.12 13.98 -2.73
N PRO A 135 8.94 13.25 -1.61
CA PRO A 135 9.16 11.82 -1.47
C PRO A 135 8.10 10.98 -2.17
N ARG A 136 8.47 9.76 -2.59
CA ARG A 136 7.59 8.80 -3.28
C ARG A 136 8.08 7.36 -3.14
N ILE A 137 7.24 6.39 -3.48
CA ILE A 137 7.71 5.01 -3.64
C ILE A 137 8.75 4.92 -4.76
N LYS A 138 9.83 4.18 -4.49
CA LYS A 138 10.88 3.87 -5.46
C LYS A 138 10.29 3.04 -6.60
N TYR A 139 10.69 3.33 -7.84
CA TYR A 139 10.39 2.42 -8.95
C TYR A 139 11.45 1.31 -9.01
N ARG A 140 11.18 0.27 -9.82
CA ARG A 140 11.95 -0.98 -9.79
C ARG A 140 13.48 -0.80 -9.86
N ALA A 141 13.99 0.10 -10.68
CA ALA A 141 15.44 0.27 -10.84
C ALA A 141 16.11 0.99 -9.64
N GLU A 142 15.34 1.67 -8.78
CA GLU A 142 15.85 2.33 -7.57
C GLU A 142 15.82 1.42 -6.34
N ILE A 143 15.07 0.31 -6.41
CA ILE A 143 15.03 -0.67 -5.33
C ILE A 143 16.30 -1.53 -5.43
N VAL A 144 17.21 -1.30 -4.50
CA VAL A 144 18.49 -2.00 -4.39
C VAL A 144 18.49 -2.89 -3.15
N PRO A 145 19.09 -4.09 -3.22
CA PRO A 145 19.19 -4.97 -2.06
C PRO A 145 20.14 -4.36 -1.02
N SER A 146 19.88 -4.67 0.26
CA SER A 146 20.69 -4.22 1.39
C SER A 146 20.66 -5.24 2.53
N HIS A 147 21.63 -5.17 3.43
CA HIS A 147 21.73 -6.03 4.61
C HIS A 147 20.87 -5.52 5.77
N ILE A 148 19.56 -5.38 5.55
CA ILE A 148 18.59 -5.10 6.61
C ILE A 148 17.97 -6.43 7.02
N SER A 149 18.34 -6.92 8.19
CA SER A 149 18.08 -8.31 8.59
C SER A 149 17.70 -8.43 10.05
N ALA A 150 16.78 -9.34 10.36
CA ALA A 150 16.39 -9.64 11.72
C ALA A 150 17.47 -10.46 12.42
N ARG A 151 17.57 -10.28 13.75
CA ARG A 151 18.29 -11.23 14.60
C ARG A 151 17.29 -12.24 15.12
N VAL A 152 17.68 -13.51 15.14
CA VAL A 152 16.78 -14.59 15.56
C VAL A 152 17.49 -15.49 16.55
N THR A 153 16.84 -15.74 17.69
CA THR A 153 17.18 -16.83 18.58
C THR A 153 16.47 -18.08 18.08
N VAL A 154 17.26 -19.09 17.70
CA VAL A 154 16.76 -20.38 17.21
C VAL A 154 16.64 -21.39 18.35
N PRO A 155 15.74 -22.38 18.26
CA PRO A 155 15.59 -23.38 19.31
C PRO A 155 16.75 -24.36 19.34
N GLU A 156 16.89 -25.06 20.46
CA GLU A 156 17.81 -26.20 20.56
C GLU A 156 17.42 -27.32 19.59
N GLN A 157 18.41 -28.14 19.23
CA GLN A 157 18.19 -29.32 18.40
C GLN A 157 17.27 -30.32 19.12
N PHE A 158 16.44 -31.02 18.37
CA PHE A 158 15.67 -32.14 18.90
C PHE A 158 15.65 -33.34 17.97
N VAL A 159 15.25 -34.48 18.51
CA VAL A 159 15.17 -35.76 17.81
C VAL A 159 13.70 -36.16 17.76
N LEU A 160 13.23 -36.60 16.60
CA LEU A 160 11.89 -37.12 16.39
C LEU A 160 11.96 -38.53 15.81
N GLY A 161 11.29 -39.47 16.46
CA GLY A 161 10.99 -40.79 15.91
C GLY A 161 9.97 -40.73 14.77
N PRO A 162 9.70 -41.87 14.12
CA PRO A 162 8.70 -41.98 13.06
C PRO A 162 7.32 -41.50 13.50
N GLY A 163 6.74 -40.55 12.77
CA GLY A 163 5.41 -39.99 13.04
C GLY A 163 5.37 -38.94 14.15
N GLU A 164 6.46 -38.76 14.91
CA GLU A 164 6.53 -37.77 15.98
C GLU A 164 6.61 -36.34 15.42
N GLU A 165 6.15 -35.41 16.25
CA GLU A 165 6.15 -33.98 15.96
C GLU A 165 6.54 -33.16 17.20
N ARG A 166 7.21 -32.03 16.97
CA ARG A 166 7.58 -31.08 18.02
C ARG A 166 7.59 -29.66 17.49
N ARG A 167 7.13 -28.72 18.32
CA ARG A 167 7.13 -27.29 18.01
C ARG A 167 8.54 -26.73 18.18
N ALA A 168 9.02 -26.05 17.14
CA ALA A 168 10.23 -25.25 17.14
C ALA A 168 9.85 -23.78 17.34
N GLU A 169 10.36 -23.15 18.39
CA GLU A 169 10.08 -21.76 18.77
C GLU A 169 11.26 -20.84 18.40
N PHE A 170 10.95 -19.68 17.84
CA PHE A 170 11.89 -18.68 17.36
C PHE A 170 11.54 -17.33 17.96
N ILE A 171 12.56 -16.60 18.42
CA ILE A 171 12.38 -15.26 18.96
C ILE A 171 13.11 -14.27 18.07
N PHE A 172 12.36 -13.41 17.41
CA PHE A 172 12.89 -12.38 16.51
C PHE A 172 13.18 -11.08 17.25
N LYS A 173 14.19 -10.36 16.78
CA LYS A 173 14.41 -8.95 17.06
C LYS A 173 14.41 -8.17 15.74
N ALA A 174 13.61 -7.12 15.68
CA ALA A 174 13.57 -6.23 14.52
C ALA A 174 14.96 -5.61 14.25
N PRO A 175 15.29 -5.30 12.98
CA PRO A 175 16.50 -4.54 12.65
C PRO A 175 16.52 -3.18 13.36
N GLU A 176 17.69 -2.81 13.89
CA GLU A 176 17.94 -1.52 14.56
C GLU A 176 18.91 -0.67 13.72
N GLY A 177 18.94 0.64 13.98
CA GLY A 177 19.88 1.54 13.29
C GLY A 177 19.60 1.78 11.80
N VAL A 178 18.41 1.39 11.31
CA VAL A 178 18.00 1.56 9.92
C VAL A 178 17.23 2.86 9.71
N ASN A 179 17.23 3.36 8.47
CA ASN A 179 16.48 4.57 8.11
C ASN A 179 14.98 4.28 7.99
N GLN A 180 14.24 4.40 9.09
CA GLN A 180 12.81 4.12 9.14
C GLN A 180 11.99 4.94 8.13
N THR A 181 12.40 6.17 7.84
CA THR A 181 11.71 7.05 6.87
C THR A 181 11.86 6.59 5.42
N ALA A 182 12.85 5.73 5.13
CA ALA A 182 13.00 5.10 3.82
C ALA A 182 12.14 3.83 3.65
N LEU A 183 11.29 3.51 4.64
CA LEU A 183 10.41 2.35 4.68
C LEU A 183 11.16 1.02 4.45
N PRO A 184 12.09 0.65 5.34
CA PRO A 184 12.87 -0.57 5.23
C PRO A 184 12.00 -1.81 5.47
N ALA A 185 11.92 -2.68 4.47
CA ALA A 185 11.36 -4.02 4.56
C ALA A 185 12.48 -5.05 4.63
N TYR A 186 12.28 -6.12 5.39
CA TYR A 186 13.23 -7.23 5.52
C TYR A 186 12.53 -8.57 5.54
N GLY A 187 13.29 -9.63 5.37
CA GLY A 187 12.76 -10.99 5.42
C GLY A 187 13.83 -12.03 5.21
N GLY A 188 13.38 -13.27 5.06
CA GLY A 188 14.25 -14.42 4.90
C GLY A 188 13.51 -15.70 5.18
N ARG A 189 14.25 -16.73 5.59
CA ARG A 189 13.70 -18.03 5.92
C ARG A 189 14.33 -18.64 7.17
N LEU A 190 13.53 -19.37 7.92
CA LEU A 190 14.00 -20.23 9.00
C LEU A 190 14.10 -21.64 8.46
N LEU A 191 15.31 -22.17 8.43
CA LEU A 191 15.64 -23.49 7.93
C LEU A 191 15.49 -24.51 9.05
N VAL A 192 14.81 -25.61 8.75
CA VAL A 192 14.75 -26.83 9.55
C VAL A 192 15.53 -27.89 8.79
N LYS A 193 16.70 -28.27 9.32
CA LYS A 193 17.63 -29.21 8.70
C LYS A 193 17.55 -30.55 9.42
N GLY A 194 17.17 -31.59 8.69
CA GLY A 194 17.15 -32.97 9.18
C GLY A 194 18.47 -33.67 8.94
N GLY A 195 18.90 -34.52 9.87
CA GLY A 195 20.08 -35.39 9.71
C GLY A 195 19.98 -36.39 8.53
N ASN A 196 18.79 -36.55 7.96
CA ASN A 196 18.51 -37.30 6.73
C ASN A 196 18.79 -36.51 5.43
N GLY A 197 19.38 -35.31 5.53
CA GLY A 197 19.70 -34.45 4.39
C GLY A 197 18.53 -33.60 3.87
N GLU A 198 17.36 -33.69 4.50
CA GLU A 198 16.22 -32.85 4.15
C GLU A 198 16.37 -31.44 4.75
N THR A 199 15.96 -30.43 3.99
CA THR A 199 15.87 -29.05 4.48
C THR A 199 14.58 -28.42 4.01
N VAL A 200 13.72 -28.09 4.97
CA VAL A 200 12.48 -27.35 4.77
C VAL A 200 12.58 -26.00 5.47
N ALA A 201 11.76 -25.03 5.06
CA ALA A 201 11.87 -23.68 5.60
C ALA A 201 10.52 -22.98 5.82
N VAL A 202 10.50 -22.02 6.74
CA VAL A 202 9.37 -21.09 6.93
C VAL A 202 9.81 -19.69 6.50
N PRO A 203 9.14 -19.05 5.52
CA PRO A 203 9.44 -17.67 5.18
C PRO A 203 8.98 -16.72 6.29
N TYR A 204 9.78 -15.68 6.53
CA TYR A 204 9.41 -14.57 7.40
C TYR A 204 9.59 -13.23 6.71
N GLN A 205 8.79 -12.25 7.12
CA GLN A 205 8.89 -10.87 6.64
C GLN A 205 8.46 -9.88 7.72
N GLY A 206 9.05 -8.69 7.69
CA GLY A 206 8.69 -7.59 8.58
C GLY A 206 9.06 -6.22 8.01
N LEU A 207 8.61 -5.18 8.69
CA LEU A 207 8.92 -3.78 8.41
C LEU A 207 9.72 -3.21 9.58
N ALA A 208 10.87 -2.61 9.30
CA ALA A 208 11.74 -2.03 10.32
C ALA A 208 11.42 -0.54 10.56
N PHE A 209 10.12 -0.23 10.60
CA PHE A 209 9.56 1.09 10.88
C PHE A 209 8.14 0.96 11.42
N ASP A 210 7.60 2.03 12.00
CA ASP A 210 6.19 2.13 12.41
C ASP A 210 5.34 2.48 11.19
N LEU A 211 4.50 1.54 10.75
CA LEU A 211 3.73 1.67 9.52
C LEU A 211 2.74 2.82 9.61
N GLN A 212 1.99 2.92 10.71
CA GLN A 212 0.96 3.94 10.87
C GLN A 212 1.59 5.34 10.88
N LYS A 213 2.66 5.52 11.65
CA LYS A 213 3.39 6.79 11.73
C LYS A 213 3.95 7.24 10.38
N GLN A 214 4.52 6.32 9.59
CA GLN A 214 5.07 6.69 8.28
C GLN A 214 3.98 7.03 7.25
N MET A 215 2.74 6.54 7.44
CA MET A 215 1.63 6.83 6.53
C MET A 215 1.04 8.24 6.71
N GLU A 216 1.33 8.92 7.83
CA GLU A 216 0.83 10.27 8.16
C GLU A 216 1.19 11.37 7.14
N SER A 217 2.20 11.13 6.32
CA SER A 217 2.50 11.94 5.14
C SER A 217 1.96 11.22 3.91
N PRO A 218 0.71 11.45 3.47
CA PRO A 218 0.12 10.68 2.37
C PRO A 218 0.51 11.23 1.01
N PHE A 219 0.92 12.49 0.90
CA PHE A 219 1.17 13.14 -0.38
C PHE A 219 2.60 12.96 -0.89
N HIS A 220 2.76 12.99 -2.21
CA HIS A 220 4.04 13.22 -2.86
C HIS A 220 4.42 14.69 -2.68
N GLY A 221 5.69 14.96 -2.37
CA GLY A 221 6.24 16.31 -2.35
C GLY A 221 5.34 17.35 -1.70
N THR A 222 4.98 18.37 -2.47
CA THR A 222 4.21 19.53 -2.00
C THR A 222 2.70 19.45 -2.29
N TYR A 223 2.19 18.29 -2.72
CA TYR A 223 0.76 18.10 -2.95
C TYR A 223 -0.04 18.09 -1.63
N PRO A 224 -1.36 18.37 -1.67
CA PRO A 224 -2.17 18.73 -2.84
C PRO A 224 -1.98 20.20 -3.26
N TRP A 225 -2.26 20.51 -4.53
CA TRP A 225 -2.16 21.87 -5.06
C TRP A 225 -3.51 22.40 -5.50
N LEU A 226 -3.83 23.63 -5.08
CA LEU A 226 -4.94 24.41 -5.62
C LEU A 226 -4.42 25.35 -6.72
N ARG A 227 -5.01 25.26 -7.91
CA ARG A 227 -4.65 26.08 -9.08
C ARG A 227 -5.89 26.56 -9.84
N SER A 228 -5.66 27.47 -10.79
CA SER A 228 -6.59 27.86 -11.84
C SER A 228 -5.82 28.00 -13.15
N THR A 229 -6.47 27.89 -14.30
CA THR A 229 -5.82 28.09 -15.61
C THR A 229 -5.30 29.52 -15.76
N SER A 230 -5.93 30.47 -15.08
CA SER A 230 -5.51 31.87 -15.03
C SER A 230 -4.32 32.14 -14.07
N ALA A 231 -3.94 31.20 -13.20
CA ALA A 231 -2.79 31.33 -12.30
C ALA A 231 -2.29 29.97 -11.78
N TYR A 232 -1.00 29.68 -12.00
CA TYR A 232 -0.39 28.38 -11.71
C TYR A 232 -0.04 28.13 -10.21
N GLY A 233 -0.54 28.98 -9.29
CA GLY A 233 -0.43 28.80 -7.83
C GLY A 233 -1.07 29.93 -7.02
N ASN A 234 -1.44 29.65 -5.76
CA ASN A 234 -1.90 30.61 -4.74
C ASN A 234 -3.14 31.47 -5.08
N LYS A 235 -3.96 31.06 -6.07
CA LYS A 235 -5.21 31.75 -6.38
C LYS A 235 -6.32 31.26 -5.45
N THR A 236 -6.92 32.19 -4.72
CA THR A 236 -8.03 31.96 -3.79
C THR A 236 -9.24 32.83 -4.13
N THR A 237 -9.32 33.38 -5.34
CA THR A 237 -10.44 34.20 -5.80
C THR A 237 -10.87 33.72 -7.16
N PHE A 238 -12.14 33.36 -7.35
CA PHE A 238 -12.61 32.68 -8.55
C PHE A 238 -13.89 33.32 -9.07
N SER A 239 -13.95 33.53 -10.39
CA SER A 239 -15.16 33.99 -11.09
C SER A 239 -16.03 32.84 -11.62
N PHE A 240 -15.51 31.62 -11.63
CA PHE A 240 -16.11 30.43 -12.26
C PHE A 240 -16.42 30.60 -13.75
N GLU A 241 -15.67 31.47 -14.44
CA GLU A 241 -15.74 31.58 -15.90
C GLU A 241 -15.21 30.30 -16.54
N LEU A 242 -15.89 29.79 -17.57
CA LEU A 242 -15.52 28.55 -18.26
C LEU A 242 -15.02 28.77 -19.69
N ALA A 243 -15.22 29.96 -20.25
CA ALA A 243 -14.80 30.28 -21.60
C ALA A 243 -13.32 29.94 -21.82
N SER A 244 -13.01 29.27 -22.94
CA SER A 244 -11.71 28.63 -23.21
C SER A 244 -10.46 29.53 -23.10
N GLY A 245 -10.61 30.86 -23.03
CA GLY A 245 -9.51 31.83 -22.83
C GLY A 245 -9.43 32.47 -21.44
N ASN A 246 -10.44 32.29 -20.59
CA ASN A 246 -10.51 32.90 -19.26
C ASN A 246 -10.40 31.87 -18.14
N GLN A 247 -11.04 30.71 -18.33
CA GLN A 247 -11.17 29.57 -17.39
C GLN A 247 -10.67 29.88 -15.97
N ASP A 248 -11.60 30.18 -15.07
CA ASP A 248 -11.27 30.67 -13.75
C ASP A 248 -12.05 29.99 -12.63
N PHE A 249 -11.63 28.79 -12.29
CA PHE A 249 -12.25 27.95 -11.29
C PHE A 249 -11.19 27.15 -10.50
N PRO A 250 -11.53 26.66 -9.30
CA PRO A 250 -10.67 25.80 -8.52
C PRO A 250 -10.35 24.48 -9.23
N MET A 251 -9.06 24.20 -9.41
CA MET A 251 -8.54 22.90 -9.80
C MET A 251 -7.69 22.34 -8.67
N MET A 252 -8.09 21.20 -8.12
CA MET A 252 -7.32 20.47 -7.13
C MET A 252 -6.48 19.40 -7.81
N PHE A 253 -5.17 19.45 -7.60
CA PHE A 253 -4.26 18.39 -8.02
C PHE A 253 -3.81 17.60 -6.80
N MET A 254 -3.86 16.29 -6.91
CA MET A 254 -3.53 15.36 -5.84
C MET A 254 -2.54 14.32 -6.35
N LYS A 255 -1.53 14.06 -5.52
CA LYS A 255 -0.66 12.89 -5.64
C LYS A 255 -0.49 12.23 -4.30
N VAL A 256 -1.09 11.06 -4.12
CA VAL A 256 -0.98 10.26 -2.89
C VAL A 256 -0.04 9.08 -3.08
N LYS A 257 0.87 8.87 -2.13
CA LYS A 257 1.82 7.75 -2.07
C LYS A 257 1.09 6.44 -1.76
N TRP A 258 0.03 6.54 -0.96
CA TRP A 258 -0.76 5.44 -0.41
C TRP A 258 -2.15 5.46 -1.01
N GLY A 259 -2.78 4.30 -1.17
CA GLY A 259 -4.21 4.26 -1.44
C GLY A 259 -4.98 4.79 -0.23
N THR A 260 -6.09 5.48 -0.47
CA THR A 260 -6.94 6.04 0.58
C THR A 260 -8.38 5.56 0.38
N ARG A 261 -9.07 5.30 1.50
CA ARG A 261 -10.47 4.89 1.46
C ARG A 261 -11.38 6.04 1.07
N GLU A 262 -11.02 7.29 1.38
CA GLU A 262 -11.89 8.43 1.16
C GLU A 262 -11.09 9.70 0.84
N VAL A 263 -11.49 10.35 -0.25
CA VAL A 263 -11.08 11.72 -0.60
C VAL A 263 -12.31 12.60 -0.49
N ARG A 264 -12.16 13.77 0.14
CA ARG A 264 -13.24 14.74 0.33
C ARG A 264 -12.82 16.11 -0.15
N TRP A 265 -13.78 16.84 -0.70
CA TRP A 265 -13.69 18.27 -0.96
C TRP A 265 -14.96 18.93 -0.40
N ASP A 266 -14.81 19.57 0.75
CA ASP A 266 -15.90 20.10 1.56
C ASP A 266 -15.84 21.63 1.60
N ILE A 267 -17.01 22.28 1.50
CA ILE A 267 -17.16 23.73 1.49
C ILE A 267 -17.88 24.19 2.75
N TYR A 268 -17.31 25.20 3.41
CA TYR A 268 -17.78 25.77 4.66
C TYR A 268 -17.93 27.29 4.55
N LYS A 269 -18.62 27.89 5.52
CA LYS A 269 -18.63 29.34 5.74
C LYS A 269 -17.21 29.87 6.01
N SER A 270 -16.99 31.15 5.75
CA SER A 270 -15.66 31.79 5.85
C SER A 270 -15.03 31.76 7.25
N ASP A 271 -15.86 31.68 8.29
CA ASP A 271 -15.46 31.65 9.70
C ASP A 271 -15.20 30.24 10.25
N PHE A 272 -15.19 29.23 9.37
CA PHE A 272 -14.87 27.84 9.72
C PHE A 272 -13.55 27.73 10.45
N ASP A 273 -13.59 27.09 11.62
CA ASP A 273 -12.44 26.70 12.41
C ASP A 273 -12.43 25.18 12.61
N GLU A 274 -11.34 24.52 12.23
CA GLU A 274 -11.27 23.06 12.25
C GLU A 274 -11.37 22.46 13.66
N ALA A 275 -10.91 23.17 14.70
CA ALA A 275 -10.99 22.67 16.07
C ALA A 275 -12.41 22.78 16.65
N ARG A 276 -13.18 23.78 16.22
CA ARG A 276 -14.54 24.05 16.71
C ARG A 276 -15.64 23.40 15.87
N ASP A 277 -15.48 23.44 14.54
CA ASP A 277 -16.58 23.23 13.60
C ASP A 277 -16.48 21.91 12.82
N TRP A 278 -15.32 21.24 12.83
CA TRP A 278 -15.16 20.01 12.08
C TRP A 278 -15.98 18.87 12.69
N GLU A 279 -16.76 18.18 11.86
CA GLU A 279 -17.49 16.96 12.22
C GLU A 279 -17.41 15.93 11.07
N TYR A 280 -17.48 14.64 11.42
CA TYR A 280 -17.55 13.56 10.44
C TYR A 280 -18.66 12.54 10.80
N PRO A 281 -19.50 12.14 9.83
CA PRO A 281 -19.64 12.74 8.51
C PRO A 281 -20.21 14.17 8.62
N PRO A 282 -19.82 15.10 7.72
CA PRO A 282 -20.36 16.46 7.76
C PRO A 282 -21.83 16.48 7.36
N VAL A 283 -22.61 17.36 8.00
CA VAL A 283 -24.06 17.49 7.76
C VAL A 283 -24.39 18.91 7.28
N SER A 284 -25.01 19.04 6.11
CA SER A 284 -25.33 20.35 5.51
C SER A 284 -26.12 21.24 6.47
N GLY A 285 -25.66 22.48 6.63
CA GLY A 285 -26.26 23.47 7.52
C GLY A 285 -25.78 23.41 8.97
N ARG A 286 -25.02 22.39 9.37
CA ARG A 286 -24.44 22.27 10.72
C ARG A 286 -22.98 22.71 10.71
N HIS A 287 -22.53 23.32 11.82
CA HIS A 287 -21.15 23.77 12.02
C HIS A 287 -20.53 24.51 10.81
N GLY A 288 -21.34 25.33 10.14
CA GLY A 288 -20.91 26.08 8.97
C GLY A 288 -20.65 25.26 7.70
N TYR A 289 -20.86 23.94 7.69
CA TYR A 289 -20.78 23.12 6.48
C TYR A 289 -21.90 23.47 5.51
N ILE A 290 -21.52 23.78 4.26
CA ILE A 290 -22.44 24.16 3.19
C ILE A 290 -22.77 22.91 2.36
N GLY A 291 -21.74 22.21 1.90
CA GLY A 291 -21.89 20.98 1.12
C GLY A 291 -20.57 20.50 0.54
N SER A 292 -20.58 19.34 -0.09
CA SER A 292 -19.41 18.85 -0.82
C SER A 292 -19.31 19.55 -2.18
N ALA A 293 -18.08 19.82 -2.61
CA ALA A 293 -17.83 20.21 -3.98
C ALA A 293 -18.17 19.04 -4.93
N THR A 294 -18.29 19.36 -6.20
CA THR A 294 -18.31 18.36 -7.28
C THR A 294 -17.02 18.43 -8.09
N SER A 295 -16.73 17.41 -8.88
CA SER A 295 -15.70 17.47 -9.91
C SER A 295 -16.27 17.10 -11.26
N TRP A 296 -15.85 17.82 -12.30
CA TRP A 296 -16.12 17.43 -13.68
C TRP A 296 -15.56 16.03 -13.98
N SER A 297 -16.39 15.13 -14.54
CA SER A 297 -16.10 13.70 -14.71
C SER A 297 -14.90 13.38 -15.63
N SER A 298 -14.48 14.37 -16.42
CA SER A 298 -13.33 14.27 -17.32
C SER A 298 -12.11 15.10 -16.89
N ALA A 299 -12.13 15.64 -15.66
CA ALA A 299 -10.97 16.29 -15.08
C ALA A 299 -9.75 15.34 -15.10
N GLY A 300 -8.58 15.85 -15.50
CA GLY A 300 -7.36 15.06 -15.66
C GLY A 300 -7.31 14.14 -16.89
N LYS A 301 -8.43 13.92 -17.60
CA LYS A 301 -8.44 13.17 -18.89
C LYS A 301 -8.21 14.08 -20.10
N THR A 302 -8.42 15.38 -19.95
CA THR A 302 -8.13 16.40 -20.95
C THR A 302 -7.24 17.49 -20.37
N SER A 303 -6.48 18.18 -21.23
CA SER A 303 -5.60 19.28 -20.81
C SER A 303 -6.35 20.51 -20.31
N SER A 304 -7.56 20.76 -20.82
CA SER A 304 -8.44 21.86 -20.37
C SER A 304 -9.91 21.53 -20.62
N PHE A 305 -10.79 22.31 -20.00
CA PHE A 305 -12.22 22.30 -20.30
C PHE A 305 -12.48 23.09 -21.60
N ASN A 306 -13.49 22.70 -22.39
CA ASN A 306 -13.89 23.43 -23.58
C ASN A 306 -15.43 23.46 -23.62
N PRO A 307 -16.08 24.61 -23.34
CA PRO A 307 -17.55 24.69 -23.27
C PRO A 307 -18.23 24.38 -24.61
N ALA A 308 -17.55 24.48 -25.75
CA ALA A 308 -18.12 24.12 -27.05
C ALA A 308 -18.15 22.60 -27.31
N ARG A 309 -17.43 21.80 -26.51
CA ARG A 309 -17.28 20.35 -26.72
C ARG A 309 -17.63 19.50 -25.50
N HIS A 310 -17.57 20.09 -24.31
CA HIS A 310 -17.69 19.38 -23.05
C HIS A 310 -18.90 19.89 -22.27
N ASN A 311 -19.61 18.97 -21.61
CA ASN A 311 -20.71 19.30 -20.73
C ASN A 311 -20.18 19.62 -19.33
N ALA A 312 -20.36 20.86 -18.87
CA ALA A 312 -19.93 21.29 -17.53
C ALA A 312 -20.75 20.65 -16.40
N SER A 313 -21.96 20.17 -16.69
CA SER A 313 -22.84 19.52 -15.71
C SER A 313 -22.50 18.05 -15.49
N ASP A 314 -21.67 17.44 -16.35
CA ASP A 314 -21.18 16.07 -16.19
C ASP A 314 -20.18 16.02 -15.02
N THR A 315 -20.70 15.80 -13.84
CA THR A 315 -20.00 15.93 -12.57
C THR A 315 -20.32 14.76 -11.65
N PHE A 316 -19.39 14.45 -10.75
CA PHE A 316 -19.64 13.59 -9.59
C PHE A 316 -19.40 14.38 -8.30
N SER A 317 -20.07 13.96 -7.22
CA SER A 317 -19.98 14.60 -5.91
C SER A 317 -19.00 13.86 -5.00
N PHE A 318 -18.29 14.59 -4.15
CA PHE A 318 -17.49 13.97 -3.08
C PHE A 318 -18.40 13.45 -1.94
N PRO A 319 -17.98 12.39 -1.21
CA PRO A 319 -16.66 11.76 -1.23
C PRO A 319 -16.40 10.83 -2.43
N GLU A 320 -15.15 10.76 -2.87
CA GLU A 320 -14.66 9.67 -3.73
C GLU A 320 -14.06 8.58 -2.83
N THR A 321 -14.40 7.31 -3.09
CA THR A 321 -13.98 6.18 -2.25
C THR A 321 -13.00 5.25 -2.94
N ASP A 322 -12.16 4.58 -2.15
CA ASP A 322 -11.20 3.56 -2.60
C ASP A 322 -10.24 4.07 -3.69
N VAL A 323 -9.72 5.28 -3.49
CA VAL A 323 -8.80 5.95 -4.41
C VAL A 323 -7.42 5.32 -4.32
N ALA A 324 -6.95 4.79 -5.46
CA ALA A 324 -5.64 4.18 -5.57
C ALA A 324 -4.51 5.22 -5.45
N ARG A 325 -3.31 4.74 -5.06
CA ARG A 325 -2.12 5.58 -5.05
C ARG A 325 -1.76 6.10 -6.45
N ASN A 326 -1.12 7.27 -6.51
CA ASN A 326 -0.48 7.73 -7.73
C ASN A 326 0.88 7.03 -7.92
N ALA A 327 1.21 6.66 -9.16
CA ALA A 327 2.46 5.96 -9.46
C ALA A 327 3.08 6.50 -10.75
N LEU A 328 4.40 6.72 -10.73
CA LEU A 328 5.14 7.34 -11.84
C LEU A 328 5.05 6.57 -13.17
N THR A 329 4.87 5.24 -13.11
CA THR A 329 4.98 4.36 -14.28
C THR A 329 3.63 3.87 -14.81
N THR A 330 2.52 4.43 -14.32
CA THR A 330 1.15 4.07 -14.74
C THR A 330 0.34 5.33 -15.02
N GLY A 331 -0.70 5.26 -15.86
CA GLY A 331 -1.50 6.41 -16.33
C GLY A 331 -2.20 7.28 -15.27
N GLY A 332 -2.00 7.02 -13.97
CA GLY A 332 -2.47 7.83 -12.84
C GLY A 332 -1.34 8.64 -12.18
N PHE A 333 -0.57 9.38 -12.97
CA PHE A 333 0.58 10.17 -12.49
C PHE A 333 0.17 11.26 -11.50
N THR A 334 -0.90 11.99 -11.81
CA THR A 334 -1.52 13.04 -10.97
C THR A 334 -3.03 12.90 -11.09
N THR A 335 -3.75 12.93 -9.97
CA THR A 335 -5.21 13.04 -9.98
C THR A 335 -5.58 14.51 -10.00
N ALA A 336 -6.54 14.90 -10.84
CA ALA A 336 -6.99 16.28 -10.96
C ALA A 336 -8.52 16.36 -10.85
N TYR A 337 -9.00 17.33 -10.08
CA TYR A 337 -10.41 17.60 -9.88
C TYR A 337 -10.71 19.04 -10.27
N TYR A 338 -11.68 19.25 -11.15
CA TYR A 338 -12.08 20.58 -11.60
C TYR A 338 -13.45 20.88 -11.03
N TRP A 339 -13.51 21.83 -10.09
CA TRP A 339 -14.76 22.20 -9.45
C TRP A 339 -15.30 23.47 -10.09
N PHE A 340 -16.43 23.36 -10.78
CA PHE A 340 -17.03 24.49 -11.45
C PHE A 340 -18.01 25.29 -10.57
N GLY A 341 -18.11 24.99 -9.26
CA GLY A 341 -18.93 25.76 -8.31
C GLY A 341 -20.29 25.16 -8.01
N LYS A 342 -20.64 24.03 -8.64
CA LYS A 342 -21.81 23.20 -8.27
C LYS A 342 -21.50 22.34 -7.04
N LEU A 343 -22.39 22.32 -6.06
CA LEU A 343 -22.30 21.51 -4.84
C LEU A 343 -22.97 20.15 -5.04
N GLY A 344 -22.69 19.22 -4.11
CA GLY A 344 -23.16 17.84 -4.19
C GLY A 344 -24.68 17.67 -4.13
N ASP A 345 -25.40 18.65 -3.58
CA ASP A 345 -26.87 18.73 -3.55
C ASP A 345 -27.47 19.35 -4.83
N GLY A 346 -26.62 19.78 -5.78
CA GLY A 346 -27.01 20.40 -7.03
C GLY A 346 -27.12 21.93 -6.98
N SER A 347 -27.02 22.55 -5.79
CA SER A 347 -26.96 24.00 -5.66
C SER A 347 -25.64 24.55 -6.22
N VAL A 348 -25.56 25.87 -6.41
CA VAL A 348 -24.39 26.53 -6.99
C VAL A 348 -23.94 27.66 -6.08
N MET A 349 -22.62 27.83 -5.94
CA MET A 349 -22.04 28.87 -5.09
C MET A 349 -22.52 30.27 -5.47
N ALA A 350 -22.88 31.05 -4.46
CA ALA A 350 -23.14 32.48 -4.61
C ALA A 350 -21.85 33.30 -4.39
N PRO A 351 -21.76 34.53 -4.91
CA PRO A 351 -20.66 35.44 -4.59
C PRO A 351 -20.51 35.64 -3.08
N GLY A 352 -19.27 35.61 -2.59
CA GLY A 352 -18.99 35.67 -1.16
C GLY A 352 -17.66 35.05 -0.76
N ASN A 353 -17.39 35.04 0.54
CA ASN A 353 -16.20 34.43 1.12
C ASN A 353 -16.56 33.11 1.80
N TYR A 354 -15.71 32.11 1.61
CA TYR A 354 -15.92 30.75 2.07
C TYR A 354 -14.59 30.11 2.46
N THR A 355 -14.68 28.93 3.05
CA THR A 355 -13.52 28.06 3.31
C THR A 355 -13.71 26.75 2.57
N MET A 356 -12.69 26.28 1.88
CA MET A 356 -12.67 24.93 1.30
C MET A 356 -11.68 24.06 2.05
N ARG A 357 -12.04 22.79 2.22
CA ARG A 357 -11.19 21.75 2.78
C ARG A 357 -11.14 20.56 1.83
N PHE A 358 -9.96 20.32 1.26
CA PHE A 358 -9.67 19.12 0.49
C PHE A 358 -8.82 18.19 1.32
N ALA A 359 -9.26 16.96 1.57
CA ALA A 359 -8.55 16.05 2.44
C ALA A 359 -8.67 14.59 2.00
N VAL A 360 -7.64 13.82 2.33
CA VAL A 360 -7.61 12.36 2.18
C VAL A 360 -7.57 11.73 3.56
N LEU A 361 -8.28 10.61 3.73
CA LEU A 361 -8.19 9.81 4.95
C LEU A 361 -6.87 9.03 4.98
N LEU A 362 -6.15 9.11 6.08
CA LEU A 362 -4.94 8.33 6.29
C LEU A 362 -5.24 6.83 6.38
N PRO A 363 -4.38 5.96 5.82
CA PRO A 363 -4.48 4.52 6.05
C PRO A 363 -4.49 4.18 7.54
N PHE A 364 -5.31 3.19 7.92
CA PHE A 364 -5.47 2.68 9.30
C PHE A 364 -6.03 3.67 10.33
N ALA A 365 -6.35 4.91 9.93
CA ALA A 365 -6.82 5.94 10.84
C ALA A 365 -8.35 5.89 11.03
N ASP A 366 -8.82 6.36 12.20
CA ASP A 366 -10.24 6.49 12.51
C ASP A 366 -10.80 7.75 11.82
N PRO A 367 -11.78 7.64 10.90
CA PRO A 367 -12.32 8.80 10.22
C PRO A 367 -13.05 9.79 11.15
N GLN A 368 -13.41 9.40 12.38
CA GLN A 368 -14.05 10.27 13.36
C GLN A 368 -13.09 11.28 14.01
N GLN A 369 -11.78 11.15 13.77
CA GLN A 369 -10.75 12.05 14.28
C GLN A 369 -10.30 13.01 13.18
N SER A 370 -10.20 14.32 13.47
CA SER A 370 -9.86 15.32 12.44
C SER A 370 -8.44 15.15 11.93
N GLU A 371 -7.52 14.76 12.82
CA GLU A 371 -6.11 14.50 12.54
C GLU A 371 -5.85 13.35 11.57
N SER A 372 -6.83 12.43 11.44
CA SER A 372 -6.83 11.31 10.48
C SER A 372 -6.95 11.78 9.03
N TRP A 373 -7.30 13.04 8.81
CA TRP A 373 -7.47 13.62 7.49
C TRP A 373 -6.34 14.59 7.20
N LYS A 374 -5.66 14.43 6.06
CA LYS A 374 -4.59 15.33 5.64
C LYS A 374 -4.92 15.96 4.29
N GLY A 375 -4.56 17.21 4.11
CA GLY A 375 -4.73 17.90 2.85
C GLY A 375 -4.56 19.40 2.97
N LEU A 376 -5.46 20.15 2.33
CA LEU A 376 -5.44 21.60 2.25
C LEU A 376 -6.75 22.16 2.80
N THR A 377 -6.64 23.09 3.74
CA THR A 377 -7.73 23.98 4.17
C THR A 377 -7.35 25.39 3.79
N THR A 378 -8.20 26.10 3.05
CA THR A 378 -7.93 27.48 2.62
C THR A 378 -9.21 28.29 2.44
N GLN A 379 -9.13 29.58 2.76
CA GLN A 379 -10.19 30.53 2.45
C GLN A 379 -10.18 30.88 0.97
N PHE A 380 -11.37 31.15 0.41
CA PHE A 380 -11.52 31.60 -0.96
C PHE A 380 -12.72 32.53 -1.14
N THR A 381 -12.67 33.31 -2.22
CA THR A 381 -13.71 34.27 -2.60
C THR A 381 -14.31 33.87 -3.95
N VAL A 382 -15.63 33.90 -4.02
CA VAL A 382 -16.40 33.78 -5.26
C VAL A 382 -16.79 35.19 -5.71
N LEU A 383 -16.38 35.56 -6.91
CA LEU A 383 -16.67 36.87 -7.49
C LEU A 383 -18.09 36.90 -8.08
N PRO A 384 -18.75 38.08 -8.09
CA PRO A 384 -19.96 38.27 -8.88
C PRO A 384 -19.66 38.13 -10.36
N LYS A 385 -20.57 37.49 -11.11
CA LYS A 385 -20.51 37.47 -12.57
C LYS A 385 -20.78 38.88 -13.10
N ALA A 386 -20.11 39.28 -14.18
CA ALA A 386 -20.36 40.59 -14.80
C ALA A 386 -21.83 40.67 -15.27
N GLY A 387 -22.60 41.58 -14.68
CA GLY A 387 -24.06 41.67 -14.84
C GLY A 387 -24.78 40.71 -13.89
N ASN A 388 -25.62 41.26 -13.01
CA ASN A 388 -26.40 40.72 -11.86
C ASN A 388 -26.94 39.27 -11.87
N SER A 389 -26.20 38.29 -12.37
CA SER A 389 -26.61 36.90 -12.57
C SER A 389 -25.84 35.96 -11.65
N THR A 390 -26.57 35.03 -11.04
CA THR A 390 -26.02 33.87 -10.35
C THR A 390 -25.22 33.01 -11.32
N ILE A 391 -24.26 32.21 -10.83
CA ILE A 391 -23.56 31.20 -11.62
C ILE A 391 -24.62 30.25 -12.22
N SER A 392 -24.95 30.42 -13.50
CA SER A 392 -25.93 29.59 -14.21
C SER A 392 -25.21 28.69 -15.21
N TRP A 393 -25.51 27.39 -15.15
CA TRP A 393 -25.18 26.42 -16.19
C TRP A 393 -26.31 26.48 -17.23
N TYR A 394 -26.08 27.16 -18.35
CA TYR A 394 -26.87 26.96 -19.57
C TYR A 394 -26.03 26.16 -20.56
#